data_AF-A0A0B8Q9P2-F1
#
_entry.id   AF-A0A0B8Q9P2-F1
#
_cell.length_a   1.000
_cell.length_b   1.000
_cell.length_c   1.000
_cell.angle_alpha   90.00
_cell.angle_beta   90.00
_cell.angle_gamma   90.00
#
_symmetry.space_group_name_H-M   'P 1'
#
loop_
_entity.id
_entity.type
_entity.pdbx_description
1 polymer ?
#
loop_
_entity_poly.entity_id
_entity_poly.type
_entity_poly.pdbx_seq_one_letter_code
_entity_poly.pdbx_strand_id
1 'polypeptide(L)'
;MSPWLAQGNLSPRQVWYEVNNHEAHHGENESTYWIKFELLWREFFHWYAHWHGRDLFKSSGLKETERDWGQDERVFENWCSGNTGYDIVDACINQLNHTGFMSNRGRQLVASCLVHDLGLDWRLGALYFEHNLIDYDLGSNWGNWQYIAGVGADAKPVRRFDLEKQTQMYDPERKFIDFWTDREERKCG
;
A
#
# COMPACT_ATOMS: atom_id res chain seq x y z
N MET A 1 -13.73 3.81 2.96
CA MET A 1 -13.78 3.99 4.43
C MET A 1 -12.47 4.52 5.00
N SER A 2 -11.31 4.11 4.47
CA SER A 2 -9.99 4.46 5.02
C SER A 2 -9.72 5.96 5.24
N PRO A 3 -10.13 6.92 4.38
CA PRO A 3 -9.85 8.34 4.65
C PRO A 3 -10.56 8.84 5.92
N TRP A 4 -11.80 8.41 6.14
CA TRP A 4 -12.56 8.77 7.34
C TRP A 4 -12.04 8.09 8.61
N LEU A 5 -11.52 6.86 8.50
CA LEU A 5 -10.90 6.15 9.62
C LEU A 5 -9.55 6.77 10.00
N ALA A 6 -8.74 7.20 9.02
CA ALA A 6 -7.44 7.84 9.25
C ALA A 6 -7.59 9.20 9.95
N GLN A 7 -8.59 9.99 9.54
CA GLN A 7 -8.87 11.31 10.12
C GLN A 7 -9.67 11.27 11.43
N GLY A 8 -10.16 10.11 11.85
CA GLY A 8 -11.00 9.97 13.04
C GLY A 8 -12.45 10.45 12.87
N ASN A 9 -12.89 10.73 11.64
CA ASN A 9 -14.28 11.07 11.31
C ASN A 9 -15.23 9.88 11.47
N LEU A 10 -14.70 8.66 11.40
CA LEU A 10 -15.39 7.41 11.65
C LEU A 10 -14.57 6.58 12.65
N SER A 11 -15.20 6.10 13.72
CA SER A 11 -14.52 5.25 14.70
C SER A 11 -14.51 3.78 14.24
N PRO A 12 -13.39 3.04 14.39
CA PRO A 12 -13.36 1.59 14.18
C PRO A 12 -14.41 0.84 15.01
N ARG A 13 -14.71 1.34 16.23
CA ARG A 13 -15.74 0.74 17.10
C ARG A 13 -17.14 0.91 16.53
N GLN A 14 -17.42 2.03 15.87
CA GLN A 14 -18.70 2.24 15.18
C GLN A 14 -18.84 1.28 14.01
N VAL A 15 -17.78 1.12 13.19
CA VAL A 15 -17.80 0.16 12.08
C VAL A 15 -18.02 -1.26 12.61
N TRP A 16 -17.30 -1.67 13.66
CA TRP A 16 -17.46 -2.99 14.27
C TRP A 16 -18.89 -3.23 14.78
N TYR A 17 -19.46 -2.24 15.46
CA TYR A 17 -20.83 -2.29 15.95
C TYR A 17 -21.84 -2.46 14.79
N GLU A 18 -21.69 -1.68 13.72
CA GLU A 18 -22.59 -1.77 12.56
C GLU A 18 -22.46 -3.11 11.82
N VAL A 19 -21.26 -3.69 11.73
CA VAL A 19 -21.08 -5.03 11.18
C VAL A 19 -21.80 -6.07 12.04
N ASN A 20 -21.66 -6.02 13.36
CA ASN A 20 -22.40 -6.93 14.26
C ASN A 20 -23.92 -6.75 14.14
N ASN A 21 -24.39 -5.51 14.01
CA ASN A 21 -25.80 -5.20 13.81
C ASN A 21 -26.31 -5.80 12.48
N HIS A 22 -25.54 -5.67 11.41
CA HIS A 22 -25.86 -6.29 10.12
C HIS A 22 -25.90 -7.81 10.22
N GLU A 23 -24.90 -8.44 10.85
CA GLU A 23 -24.85 -9.90 11.05
C GLU A 23 -26.05 -10.42 11.86
N ALA A 24 -26.52 -9.66 12.85
CA ALA A 24 -27.70 -10.03 13.64
C ALA A 24 -29.00 -10.04 12.80
N HIS A 25 -29.11 -9.18 11.78
CA HIS A 25 -30.32 -9.06 10.94
C HIS A 25 -30.24 -9.90 9.66
N HIS A 26 -29.04 -10.15 9.14
CA HIS A 26 -28.82 -10.72 7.80
C HIS A 26 -27.93 -11.97 7.81
N GLY A 27 -27.39 -12.35 8.96
CA GLY A 27 -26.45 -13.47 9.10
C GLY A 27 -24.99 -13.05 8.87
N GLU A 28 -24.07 -13.84 9.42
CA GLU A 28 -22.64 -13.71 9.19
C GLU A 28 -22.19 -14.43 7.92
N ASN A 29 -21.15 -13.91 7.28
CA ASN A 29 -20.50 -14.56 6.14
C ASN A 29 -19.01 -14.16 6.05
N GLU A 30 -18.32 -14.69 5.05
CA GLU A 30 -16.90 -14.37 4.84
C GLU A 30 -16.65 -12.88 4.62
N SER A 31 -17.57 -12.15 3.98
CA SER A 31 -17.40 -10.72 3.71
C SER A 31 -17.49 -9.89 4.99
N THR A 32 -18.43 -10.20 5.89
CA THR A 32 -18.53 -9.49 7.17
C THR A 32 -17.31 -9.77 8.05
N TYR A 33 -16.82 -11.02 8.02
CA TYR A 33 -15.55 -11.39 8.66
C TYR A 33 -14.36 -10.59 8.11
N TRP A 34 -14.22 -10.48 6.77
CA TRP A 34 -13.10 -9.77 6.15
C TRP A 34 -13.07 -8.28 6.53
N ILE A 35 -14.22 -7.61 6.69
CA ILE A 35 -14.25 -6.22 7.17
C ILE A 35 -13.65 -6.12 8.57
N LYS A 36 -14.05 -7.01 9.49
CA LYS A 36 -13.51 -7.07 10.86
C LYS A 36 -12.02 -7.38 10.85
N PHE A 37 -11.59 -8.31 9.99
CA PHE A 37 -10.18 -8.69 9.86
C PHE A 37 -9.30 -7.53 9.40
N GLU A 38 -9.74 -6.74 8.41
CA GLU A 38 -9.01 -5.54 7.97
C GLU A 38 -8.96 -4.45 9.05
N LEU A 39 -10.02 -4.31 9.87
CA LEU A 39 -9.96 -3.42 11.04
C LEU A 39 -8.94 -3.89 12.09
N LEU A 40 -8.80 -5.20 12.29
CA LEU A 40 -7.79 -5.76 13.18
C LEU A 40 -6.37 -5.51 12.66
N TRP A 41 -6.15 -5.53 11.34
CA TRP A 41 -4.85 -5.15 10.75
C TRP A 41 -4.50 -3.68 11.01
N ARG A 42 -5.47 -2.77 10.91
CA ARG A 42 -5.28 -1.37 11.29
C ARG A 42 -4.85 -1.25 12.76
N GLU A 43 -5.55 -1.93 13.66
CA GLU A 43 -5.23 -1.92 15.09
C GLU A 43 -3.89 -2.56 15.40
N PHE A 44 -3.54 -3.65 14.72
CA PHE A 44 -2.21 -4.25 14.81
C PHE A 44 -1.13 -3.22 14.46
N PHE A 45 -1.26 -2.54 13.32
CA PHE A 45 -0.25 -1.56 12.90
C PHE A 45 -0.20 -0.30 13.77
N HIS A 46 -1.32 0.11 14.35
CA HIS A 46 -1.35 1.18 15.34
C HIS A 46 -0.48 0.84 16.57
N TRP A 47 -0.70 -0.35 17.16
CA TRP A 47 0.09 -0.80 18.30
C TRP A 47 1.54 -1.14 17.93
N TYR A 48 1.77 -1.67 16.73
CA TYR A 48 3.10 -1.92 16.19
C TYR A 48 3.94 -0.64 16.12
N ALA A 49 3.36 0.44 15.57
CA ALA A 49 4.03 1.73 15.51
C ALA A 49 4.28 2.32 16.91
N HIS A 50 3.33 2.15 17.84
CA HIS A 50 3.49 2.57 19.22
C HIS A 50 4.66 1.84 19.91
N TRP A 51 4.75 0.52 19.72
CA TRP A 51 5.76 -0.32 20.36
C TRP A 51 7.17 -0.07 19.81
N HIS A 52 7.32 0.03 18.49
CA HIS A 52 8.63 0.16 17.84
C HIS A 52 9.11 1.61 17.70
N GLY A 53 8.21 2.59 17.77
CA GLY A 53 8.55 4.01 17.76
C GLY A 53 9.47 4.39 16.60
N ARG A 54 10.67 4.87 16.91
CA ARG A 54 11.65 5.36 15.91
C ARG A 54 12.22 4.26 15.03
N ASP A 55 12.22 3.00 15.49
CA ASP A 55 12.76 1.88 14.73
C ASP A 55 11.91 1.57 13.49
N LEU A 56 10.67 2.06 13.47
CA LEU A 56 9.78 1.98 12.32
C LEU A 56 10.38 2.64 11.06
N PHE A 57 11.24 3.65 11.20
CA PHE A 57 11.76 4.47 10.11
C PHE A 57 13.20 4.13 9.69
N LYS A 58 13.85 3.18 10.38
CA LYS A 58 15.23 2.77 10.07
C LYS A 58 15.30 2.06 8.72
N SER A 59 16.39 2.23 7.98
CA SER A 59 16.62 1.52 6.71
C SER A 59 16.59 0.00 6.87
N SER A 60 17.14 -0.52 7.98
CA SER A 60 17.09 -1.94 8.35
C SER A 60 15.75 -2.38 8.93
N GLY A 61 14.80 -1.45 9.09
CA GLY A 61 13.55 -1.67 9.83
C GLY A 61 13.82 -2.18 11.24
N LEU A 62 13.22 -3.33 11.56
CA LEU A 62 13.40 -4.03 12.84
C LEU A 62 14.48 -5.11 12.80
N LYS A 63 15.14 -5.30 11.65
CA LYS A 63 16.26 -6.24 11.53
C LYS A 63 17.56 -5.59 11.96
N GLU A 64 18.44 -6.40 12.53
CA GLU A 64 19.79 -5.97 12.93
C GLU A 64 20.75 -5.87 11.74
N THR A 65 20.46 -6.56 10.64
CA THR A 65 21.30 -6.56 9.44
C THR A 65 20.95 -5.36 8.56
N GLU A 66 21.92 -4.48 8.34
CA GLU A 66 21.81 -3.44 7.34
C GLU A 66 21.85 -4.03 5.93
N ARG A 67 21.00 -3.48 5.06
CA ARG A 67 20.96 -3.77 3.63
C ARG A 67 21.32 -2.48 2.90
N ASP A 68 22.16 -2.60 1.88
CA ASP A 68 22.44 -1.48 0.98
C ASP A 68 21.24 -1.26 0.06
N TRP A 69 20.76 -0.02 0.01
CA TRP A 69 19.54 0.35 -0.69
C TRP A 69 19.86 1.33 -1.82
N GLY A 70 19.32 1.10 -3.01
CA GLY A 70 19.46 2.04 -4.13
C GLY A 70 18.78 3.38 -3.85
N GLN A 71 19.41 4.46 -4.29
CA GLN A 71 18.88 5.82 -4.17
C GLN A 71 19.01 6.58 -5.50
N ASP A 72 18.90 5.85 -6.62
CA ASP A 72 18.94 6.47 -7.94
C ASP A 72 17.73 7.39 -8.12
N GLU A 73 17.98 8.69 -8.08
CA GLU A 73 16.96 9.74 -8.14
C GLU A 73 16.12 9.63 -9.40
N ARG A 74 16.74 9.33 -10.55
CA ARG A 74 16.04 9.23 -11.83
C ARG A 74 15.10 8.03 -11.85
N VAL A 75 15.54 6.89 -11.31
CA VAL A 75 14.67 5.70 -11.18
C VAL A 75 13.50 6.00 -10.24
N PHE A 76 13.74 6.72 -9.15
CA PHE A 76 12.68 7.10 -8.21
C PHE A 76 11.69 8.11 -8.82
N GLU A 77 12.16 9.11 -9.57
CA GLU A 77 11.33 10.07 -10.30
C GLU A 77 10.44 9.38 -11.34
N ASN A 78 10.99 8.42 -12.09
CA ASN A 78 10.22 7.59 -13.02
C ASN A 78 9.14 6.79 -12.28
N TRP A 79 9.45 6.24 -11.11
CA TRP A 79 8.45 5.56 -10.29
C TRP A 79 7.37 6.51 -9.77
N CYS A 80 7.73 7.69 -9.27
CA CYS A 80 6.78 8.69 -8.78
C CYS A 80 5.86 9.23 -9.89
N SER A 81 6.37 9.31 -11.12
CA SER A 81 5.63 9.81 -12.28
C SER A 81 4.85 8.73 -13.04
N GLY A 82 4.89 7.46 -12.60
CA GLY A 82 4.22 6.36 -13.29
C GLY A 82 4.83 6.05 -14.66
N ASN A 83 6.16 6.10 -14.77
CA ASN A 83 6.93 5.83 -15.99
C ASN A 83 8.00 4.75 -15.75
N THR A 84 7.65 3.69 -15.04
CA THR A 84 8.57 2.59 -14.70
C THR A 84 8.76 1.61 -15.86
N GLY A 85 7.83 1.59 -16.82
CA GLY A 85 7.78 0.58 -17.88
C GLY A 85 7.03 -0.69 -17.44
N TYR A 86 6.42 -0.69 -16.25
CA TYR A 86 5.52 -1.73 -15.79
C TYR A 86 4.10 -1.17 -15.74
N ASP A 87 3.30 -1.46 -16.77
CA ASP A 87 1.98 -0.86 -16.99
C ASP A 87 1.07 -0.84 -15.74
N ILE A 88 1.02 -1.93 -14.98
CA ILE A 88 0.18 -2.02 -13.77
C ILE A 88 0.68 -1.12 -12.64
N VAL A 89 2.00 -0.95 -12.52
CA VAL A 89 2.62 -0.06 -11.53
C VAL A 89 2.37 1.39 -11.94
N ASP A 90 2.58 1.68 -13.21
CA ASP A 90 2.39 3.00 -13.81
C ASP A 90 0.93 3.47 -13.65
N ALA A 91 -0.03 2.61 -14.00
CA ALA A 91 -1.45 2.85 -13.77
C ALA A 91 -1.81 3.08 -12.29
N CYS A 92 -1.21 2.31 -11.37
CA CYS A 92 -1.45 2.50 -9.93
C CYS A 92 -0.89 3.84 -9.43
N ILE A 93 0.34 4.20 -9.82
CA ILE A 93 0.94 5.49 -9.44
C ILE A 93 0.15 6.64 -10.04
N ASN A 94 -0.28 6.53 -11.29
CA ASN A 94 -1.13 7.53 -11.93
C ASN A 94 -2.46 7.68 -11.18
N GLN A 95 -3.10 6.58 -10.76
CA GLN A 95 -4.29 6.65 -9.90
C GLN A 95 -4.01 7.42 -8.60
N LEU A 96 -2.90 7.12 -7.91
CA LEU A 96 -2.51 7.80 -6.67
C LEU A 96 -2.31 9.29 -6.91
N ASN A 97 -1.57 9.68 -7.94
CA ASN A 97 -1.25 11.07 -8.22
C ASN A 97 -2.49 11.91 -8.55
N HIS A 98 -3.50 11.30 -9.20
CA HIS A 98 -4.71 12.00 -9.59
C HIS A 98 -5.78 12.06 -8.50
N THR A 99 -5.82 11.07 -7.61
CA THR A 99 -6.95 10.89 -6.68
C THR A 99 -6.53 10.94 -5.22
N GLY A 100 -5.24 10.84 -4.95
CA GLY A 100 -4.67 10.62 -3.64
C GLY A 100 -5.06 9.28 -3.02
N PHE A 101 -5.62 8.34 -3.80
CA PHE A 101 -6.03 7.02 -3.31
C PHE A 101 -5.45 5.91 -4.20
N MET A 102 -5.14 4.78 -3.59
CA MET A 102 -4.72 3.57 -4.29
C MET A 102 -5.34 2.34 -3.62
N SER A 103 -5.80 1.38 -4.42
CA SER A 103 -6.32 0.09 -3.93
C SER A 103 -5.27 -0.66 -3.10
N ASN A 104 -5.68 -1.48 -2.13
CA ASN A 104 -4.74 -2.26 -1.31
C ASN A 104 -3.83 -3.16 -2.16
N ARG A 105 -4.39 -3.80 -3.20
CA ARG A 105 -3.62 -4.59 -4.16
C ARG A 105 -2.60 -3.71 -4.88
N GLY A 106 -3.00 -2.54 -5.40
CA GLY A 106 -2.09 -1.60 -6.05
C GLY A 106 -0.92 -1.19 -5.14
N ARG A 107 -1.21 -0.87 -3.86
CA ARG A 107 -0.18 -0.51 -2.87
C ARG A 107 0.88 -1.61 -2.72
N GLN A 108 0.44 -2.88 -2.65
CA GLN A 108 1.34 -4.02 -2.58
C GLN A 108 2.21 -4.17 -3.84
N LEU A 109 1.62 -3.98 -5.03
CA LEU A 109 2.34 -4.10 -6.30
C LEU A 109 3.40 -3.01 -6.46
N VAL A 110 3.04 -1.74 -6.26
CA VAL A 110 3.98 -0.62 -6.46
C VAL A 110 5.10 -0.65 -5.42
N ALA A 111 4.81 -1.05 -4.18
CA ALA A 111 5.82 -1.23 -3.15
C ALA A 111 6.75 -2.40 -3.47
N SER A 112 6.21 -3.52 -3.95
CA SER A 112 7.02 -4.67 -4.35
C SER A 112 7.94 -4.33 -5.51
N CYS A 113 7.42 -3.62 -6.52
CA CYS A 113 8.20 -3.15 -7.66
C CYS A 113 9.34 -2.23 -7.24
N LEU A 114 9.05 -1.20 -6.42
CA LEU A 114 10.06 -0.26 -5.94
C LEU A 114 11.22 -0.97 -5.24
N VAL A 115 10.90 -1.93 -4.36
CA VAL A 115 11.91 -2.62 -3.54
C VAL A 115 12.67 -3.70 -4.32
N HIS A 116 11.97 -4.53 -5.09
CA HIS A 116 12.52 -5.79 -5.61
C HIS A 116 12.87 -5.74 -7.10
N ASP A 117 12.18 -4.91 -7.87
CA ASP A 117 12.42 -4.79 -9.32
C ASP A 117 13.30 -3.56 -9.62
N LEU A 118 13.04 -2.43 -8.94
CA LEU A 118 13.84 -1.20 -9.06
C LEU A 118 15.01 -1.11 -8.07
N GLY A 119 14.99 -1.92 -7.00
CA GLY A 119 16.08 -1.99 -6.02
C GLY A 119 16.25 -0.73 -5.16
N LEU A 120 15.22 0.10 -5.05
CA LEU A 120 15.26 1.37 -4.33
C LEU A 120 15.02 1.19 -2.82
N ASP A 121 15.49 2.17 -2.05
CA ASP A 121 15.18 2.30 -0.64
C ASP A 121 13.67 2.44 -0.41
N TRP A 122 13.11 1.45 0.29
CA TRP A 122 11.68 1.37 0.58
C TRP A 122 11.13 2.61 1.28
N ARG A 123 11.98 3.35 2.02
CA ARG A 123 11.59 4.57 2.73
C ARG A 123 11.22 5.68 1.78
N LEU A 124 11.79 5.71 0.56
CA LEU A 124 11.41 6.68 -0.47
C LEU A 124 9.94 6.50 -0.87
N GLY A 125 9.52 5.25 -1.09
CA GLY A 125 8.13 4.92 -1.36
C GLY A 125 7.20 5.20 -0.19
N ALA A 126 7.64 4.89 1.04
CA ALA A 126 6.88 5.19 2.26
C ALA A 126 6.62 6.69 2.44
N LEU A 127 7.64 7.52 2.19
CA LEU A 127 7.53 8.98 2.23
C LEU A 127 6.67 9.53 1.09
N TYR A 128 6.78 8.94 -0.11
CA TYR A 128 5.92 9.32 -1.23
C TYR A 128 4.44 9.06 -0.92
N PHE A 129 4.15 7.92 -0.30
CA PHE A 129 2.80 7.57 0.14
C PHE A 129 2.31 8.50 1.24
N GLU A 130 3.18 8.87 2.18
CA GLU A 130 2.87 9.87 3.21
C GLU A 130 2.47 11.22 2.62
N HIS A 131 3.13 11.64 1.55
CA HIS A 131 2.80 12.89 0.88
C HIS A 131 1.47 12.85 0.10
N ASN A 132 1.16 11.73 -0.54
CA ASN A 132 0.08 11.67 -1.54
C ASN A 132 -1.21 10.99 -1.07
N LEU A 133 -1.17 10.11 -0.06
CA LEU A 133 -2.35 9.35 0.35
C LEU A 133 -3.32 10.20 1.18
N ILE A 134 -4.57 10.34 0.71
CA ILE A 134 -5.66 10.96 1.47
C ILE A 134 -6.03 10.18 2.73
N ASP A 135 -5.65 8.90 2.79
CA ASP A 135 -5.89 8.00 3.91
C ASP A 135 -4.59 7.59 4.62
N TYR A 136 -3.57 8.44 4.54
CA TYR A 136 -2.32 8.22 5.26
C TYR A 136 -2.59 7.98 6.77
N ASP A 137 -2.07 6.86 7.25
CA ASP A 137 -1.97 6.51 8.66
C ASP A 137 -0.54 6.02 8.91
N LEU A 138 0.14 6.59 9.90
CA LEU A 138 1.56 6.35 10.14
C LEU A 138 1.86 4.86 10.35
N GLY A 139 1.09 4.19 11.22
CA GLY A 139 1.34 2.79 11.53
C GLY A 139 1.07 1.88 10.33
N SER A 140 -0.07 2.08 9.68
CA SER A 140 -0.48 1.28 8.53
C SER A 140 0.45 1.49 7.35
N ASN A 141 0.85 2.73 7.04
CA ASN A 141 1.75 3.02 5.93
C ASN A 141 3.11 2.37 6.16
N TRP A 142 3.81 2.80 7.20
CA TRP A 142 5.19 2.38 7.44
C TRP A 142 5.29 0.89 7.78
N GLY A 143 4.31 0.33 8.51
CA GLY A 143 4.25 -1.09 8.81
C GLY A 143 4.06 -1.97 7.56
N ASN A 144 3.18 -1.59 6.63
CA ASN A 144 3.02 -2.32 5.38
C ASN A 144 4.26 -2.21 4.49
N TRP A 145 4.91 -1.04 4.44
CA TRP A 145 6.15 -0.87 3.69
C TRP A 145 7.28 -1.75 4.25
N GLN A 146 7.47 -1.78 5.57
CA GLN A 146 8.42 -2.70 6.21
C GLN A 146 8.11 -4.18 5.88
N TYR A 147 6.83 -4.53 5.84
CA TYR A 147 6.37 -5.87 5.53
C TYR A 147 6.77 -6.30 4.12
N ILE A 148 6.56 -5.43 3.12
CA ILE A 148 6.93 -5.69 1.72
C ILE A 148 8.45 -5.66 1.51
N ALA A 149 9.13 -4.73 2.18
CA ALA A 149 10.58 -4.61 2.14
C ALA A 149 11.31 -5.77 2.83
N GLY A 150 10.59 -6.60 3.60
CA GLY A 150 11.15 -7.73 4.33
C GLY A 150 12.02 -7.31 5.51
N VAL A 151 11.75 -6.13 6.09
CA VAL A 151 12.47 -5.55 7.23
C VAL A 151 11.59 -5.36 8.47
N GLY A 152 10.34 -5.85 8.44
CA GLY A 152 9.45 -5.87 9.59
C GLY A 152 9.72 -7.02 10.57
N ALA A 153 8.86 -7.14 11.59
CA ALA A 153 9.00 -8.15 12.65
C ALA A 153 8.77 -9.61 12.20
N ASP A 154 8.10 -9.84 11.06
CA ASP A 154 7.78 -11.19 10.59
C ASP A 154 9.01 -11.86 9.96
N ALA A 155 9.26 -13.13 10.32
CA ALA A 155 10.35 -13.95 9.79
C ALA A 155 10.05 -14.52 8.39
N LYS A 156 8.87 -14.21 7.82
CA LYS A 156 8.46 -14.73 6.51
C LYS A 156 9.38 -14.28 5.37
N PRO A 157 9.52 -15.12 4.33
CA PRO A 157 10.35 -14.82 3.18
C PRO A 157 9.89 -13.55 2.46
N VAL A 158 10.85 -12.91 1.78
CA VAL A 158 10.66 -11.68 1.01
C VAL A 158 9.45 -11.80 0.08
N ARG A 159 8.49 -10.87 0.22
CA ARG A 159 7.27 -10.83 -0.59
C ARG A 159 7.51 -10.05 -1.89
N ARG A 160 8.10 -10.74 -2.87
CA ARG A 160 8.14 -10.27 -4.26
C ARG A 160 6.88 -10.70 -4.99
N PHE A 161 6.18 -9.75 -5.60
CA PHE A 161 5.02 -10.02 -6.44
C PHE A 161 5.44 -10.17 -7.90
N ASP A 162 4.88 -11.17 -8.57
CA ASP A 162 5.01 -11.33 -10.02
C ASP A 162 3.98 -10.42 -10.70
N LEU A 163 4.44 -9.28 -11.20
CA LEU A 163 3.57 -8.22 -11.74
C LEU A 163 2.70 -8.71 -12.90
N GLU A 164 3.22 -9.58 -13.76
CA GLU A 164 2.47 -10.12 -14.90
C GLU A 164 1.33 -11.02 -14.41
N LYS A 165 1.62 -11.95 -13.49
CA LYS A 165 0.59 -12.82 -12.90
C LYS A 165 -0.47 -12.01 -12.14
N GLN A 166 -0.06 -10.94 -11.46
CA GLN A 166 -0.99 -10.08 -10.74
C GLN A 166 -1.90 -9.30 -11.69
N THR A 167 -1.35 -8.78 -12.80
CA THR A 167 -2.14 -8.15 -13.87
C THR A 167 -3.14 -9.13 -14.46
N GLN A 168 -2.73 -10.35 -14.82
CA GLN A 168 -3.63 -11.37 -15.37
C GLN A 168 -4.75 -11.76 -14.39
N MET A 169 -4.48 -11.73 -13.08
CA MET A 169 -5.45 -12.09 -12.05
C MET A 169 -6.44 -10.97 -11.74
N TYR A 170 -5.98 -9.71 -11.71
CA TYR A 170 -6.76 -8.58 -11.19
C TYR A 170 -7.21 -7.57 -12.25
N ASP A 171 -6.58 -7.56 -13.43
CA ASP A 171 -6.97 -6.75 -14.58
C ASP A 171 -6.76 -7.51 -15.92
N PRO A 172 -7.39 -8.69 -16.11
CA PRO A 172 -7.17 -9.54 -17.28
C PRO A 172 -7.53 -8.86 -18.61
N GLU A 173 -8.48 -7.93 -18.59
CA GLU A 173 -8.92 -7.16 -19.75
C GLU A 173 -8.22 -5.80 -19.88
N ARG A 174 -7.23 -5.50 -19.03
CA ARG A 174 -6.46 -4.24 -18.99
C ARG A 174 -7.30 -2.97 -18.83
N LYS A 175 -8.55 -3.07 -18.39
CA LYS A 175 -9.46 -1.93 -18.25
C LYS A 175 -8.95 -0.89 -17.27
N PHE A 176 -8.31 -1.33 -16.18
CA PHE A 176 -7.74 -0.42 -15.19
C PHE A 176 -6.48 0.24 -15.73
N ILE A 177 -5.58 -0.55 -16.32
CA ILE A 177 -4.35 -0.06 -16.93
C ILE A 177 -4.65 1.00 -17.99
N ASP A 178 -5.46 0.64 -19.00
CA ASP A 178 -5.73 1.51 -20.14
C ASP A 178 -6.38 2.83 -19.68
N PHE A 179 -7.28 2.79 -18.70
CA PHE A 179 -7.91 3.99 -18.16
C PHE A 179 -6.92 4.99 -17.52
N TRP A 180 -5.91 4.49 -16.81
CA TRP A 180 -4.96 5.33 -16.08
C TRP A 180 -3.70 5.67 -16.88
N THR A 181 -3.41 4.94 -17.96
CA THR A 181 -2.32 5.27 -18.88
C THR A 181 -2.78 6.26 -19.96
N ASP A 182 -3.99 6.11 -20.52
CA ASP A 182 -4.56 7.03 -21.52
C ASP A 182 -4.74 8.47 -21.00
N ARG A 183 -4.90 8.64 -19.68
CA ARG A 183 -5.12 9.97 -19.06
C ARG A 183 -3.88 10.86 -19.10
N GLU A 184 -2.68 10.27 -19.13
CA GLU A 184 -1.44 11.05 -19.25
C GLU A 184 -1.18 11.48 -20.70
N GLU A 185 -1.49 10.60 -21.69
CA GLU A 185 -1.37 10.96 -23.11
C GLU A 185 -2.27 12.16 -23.48
N ARG A 186 -3.43 12.31 -22.84
CA ARG A 186 -4.36 13.44 -23.06
C ARG A 186 -3.90 14.78 -22.48
N LYS A 187 -2.85 14.83 -21.66
CA LYS A 187 -2.29 16.09 -21.13
C LYS A 187 -1.22 16.71 -22.04
N CYS A 188 -0.71 15.97 -23.02
CA CYS A 188 0.30 16.42 -23.98
C CYS A 188 -0.27 16.79 -25.35
N GLY A 189 -1.58 17.07 -25.46
CA GLY A 189 -2.26 17.49 -26.68
C GLY A 189 -2.72 18.94 -26.66
#